data_AF-A0A0P7Z2L2-F1
#
_entry.id   AF-A0A0P7Z2L2-F1
#
_cell.length_a   1.000
_cell.length_b   1.000
_cell.length_c   1.000
_cell.angle_alpha   90.00
_cell.angle_beta   90.00
_cell.angle_gamma   90.00
#
_symmetry.space_group_name_H-M   'P 1'
#
loop_
_entity.id
_entity.type
_entity.pdbx_description
1 polymer ?
#
loop_
_entity_poly.entity_id
_entity_poly.type
_entity_poly.pdbx_seq_one_letter_code
_entity_poly.pdbx_strand_id
1 'polypeptide(L)'
;MIAGDSPYVQQQFARRRRYPFPNQTEVYLAAPEDLVISKLRWHGESEKQRRDVLAILKVQQDALDYVYMYQWAAEFGLDEVLDELAIAAGVMALVTAQRTAFE
;
A
#
# COMPACT_ATOMS: atom_id res chain seq x y z
N MET A 1 0.97 1.47 -18.88
CA MET A 1 0.19 2.28 -17.92
C MET A 1 -0.20 3.57 -18.63
N ILE A 2 -1.46 3.71 -19.03
CA ILE A 2 -1.99 5.01 -19.48
C ILE A 2 -2.20 5.81 -18.20
N ALA A 3 -1.59 6.98 -18.10
CA ALA A 3 -1.75 7.88 -16.97
C ALA A 3 -3.22 8.36 -16.94
N GLY A 4 -4.02 7.75 -16.08
CA GLY A 4 -5.33 8.30 -15.73
C GLY A 4 -5.13 9.50 -14.82
N ASP A 5 -5.89 10.56 -15.05
CA ASP A 5 -5.78 11.88 -14.39
C ASP A 5 -6.25 11.88 -12.91
N SER A 6 -6.12 10.75 -12.21
CA SER A 6 -6.53 10.63 -10.81
C SER A 6 -5.43 11.20 -9.89
N PRO A 7 -5.79 11.97 -8.84
CA PRO A 7 -4.86 12.39 -7.79
C PRO A 7 -4.01 11.25 -7.21
N TYR A 8 -4.56 10.02 -7.17
CA TYR A 8 -3.84 8.81 -6.78
C TYR A 8 -2.68 8.48 -7.73
N VAL A 9 -2.90 8.56 -9.04
CA VAL A 9 -1.87 8.27 -10.05
C VAL A 9 -0.74 9.29 -9.97
N GLN A 10 -1.06 10.57 -9.72
CA GLN A 10 -0.04 11.62 -9.55
C GLN A 10 0.84 11.37 -8.31
N GLN A 11 0.23 11.00 -7.18
CA GLN A 11 0.98 10.68 -5.95
C GLN A 11 1.78 9.37 -6.08
N GLN A 12 1.23 8.34 -6.71
CA GLN A 12 1.92 7.08 -7.00
C GLN A 12 3.16 7.33 -7.89
N PHE A 13 3.06 8.20 -8.90
CA PHE A 13 4.20 8.58 -9.74
C PHE A 13 5.27 9.37 -8.97
N ALA A 14 4.86 10.21 -8.01
CA ALA A 14 5.79 10.97 -7.18
C ALA A 14 6.51 10.09 -6.13
N ARG A 15 5.85 9.03 -5.64
CA ARG A 15 6.36 8.15 -4.58
C ARG A 15 7.15 6.92 -5.07
N ARG A 16 7.33 6.76 -6.39
CA ARG A 16 8.13 5.66 -6.95
C ARG A 16 9.53 5.59 -6.36
N ARG A 17 9.92 4.43 -5.84
CA ARG A 17 11.26 4.21 -5.26
C ARG A 17 12.23 3.73 -6.33
N ARG A 18 13.44 4.32 -6.37
CA ARG A 18 14.54 3.87 -7.23
C ARG A 18 15.18 2.64 -6.60
N TYR A 19 15.18 1.53 -7.32
CA TYR A 19 15.92 0.34 -6.93
C TYR A 19 17.14 0.15 -7.84
N PRO A 20 18.35 0.01 -7.26
CA PRO A 20 19.55 -0.30 -8.04
C PRO A 20 19.48 -1.74 -8.53
N PHE A 21 19.54 -1.94 -9.84
CA PHE A 21 19.61 -3.28 -10.45
C PHE A 21 21.08 -3.67 -10.67
N PRO A 22 21.43 -4.98 -10.65
CA PRO A 22 22.83 -5.46 -10.68
C PRO A 22 23.64 -5.03 -11.92
N ASN A 23 22.96 -4.59 -12.97
CA ASN A 23 23.48 -4.17 -14.27
C ASN A 23 23.54 -2.64 -14.45
N GLN A 24 23.63 -1.87 -13.35
CA GLN A 24 23.75 -0.40 -13.33
C GLN A 24 22.56 0.37 -13.91
N THR A 25 21.42 -0.29 -14.10
CA THR A 25 20.17 0.35 -14.51
C THR A 25 19.35 0.71 -13.28
N GLU A 26 18.77 1.91 -13.24
CA GLU A 26 17.79 2.30 -12.22
C GLU A 26 16.39 1.87 -12.67
N VAL A 27 15.71 1.09 -11.84
CA VAL A 27 14.30 0.73 -12.09
C VAL A 27 13.42 1.50 -11.10
N TYR A 28 12.33 2.08 -11.61
CA TYR A 28 11.31 2.70 -10.78
C TYR A 28 10.29 1.64 -10.39
N LEU A 29 10.26 1.29 -9.10
CA LEU A 29 9.24 0.41 -8.55
C LEU A 29 8.16 1.24 -7.85
N ALA A 30 6.90 0.81 -8.01
CA ALA A 30 5.79 1.37 -7.25
C ALA A 30 6.05 1.17 -5.76
N ALA A 31 5.64 2.13 -4.95
CA ALA A 31 5.79 2.02 -3.51
C ALA A 31 4.99 0.81 -3.00
N PRO A 32 5.47 0.08 -1.98
CA PRO A 32 4.76 -1.07 -1.43
C PRO A 32 3.33 -0.72 -0.98
N GLU A 33 3.09 0.52 -0.57
CA GLU A 33 1.78 1.07 -0.22
C GLU A 33 0.83 1.11 -1.43
N ASP A 34 1.31 1.63 -2.56
CA ASP A 34 0.52 1.68 -3.81
C ASP A 34 0.23 0.28 -4.35
N LEU A 35 1.15 -0.68 -4.14
CA LEU A 35 0.93 -2.09 -4.50
C LEU A 35 -0.19 -2.70 -3.66
N VAL A 36 -0.26 -2.41 -2.36
CA VAL A 36 -1.36 -2.87 -1.49
C VAL A 36 -2.69 -2.30 -1.98
N ILE A 37 -2.79 -0.98 -2.15
CA ILE A 37 -4.03 -0.32 -2.58
C ILE A 37 -4.46 -0.82 -3.96
N SER A 38 -3.52 -0.95 -4.90
CA SER A 38 -3.82 -1.47 -6.24
C SER A 38 -4.32 -2.93 -6.21
N LYS A 39 -3.72 -3.77 -5.37
CA LYS A 39 -4.14 -5.18 -5.20
C LYS A 39 -5.54 -5.29 -4.62
N LEU A 40 -5.85 -4.49 -3.60
CA LEU A 40 -7.18 -4.46 -2.98
C LEU A 40 -8.24 -3.95 -3.97
N ARG A 41 -7.93 -2.90 -4.73
CA ARG A 41 -8.87 -2.26 -5.66
C ARG A 41 -9.26 -3.15 -6.85
N TRP A 42 -8.33 -3.95 -7.39
CA TRP A 42 -8.61 -4.73 -8.60
C TRP A 42 -9.22 -6.11 -8.33
N HIS A 43 -8.92 -6.71 -7.18
CA HIS A 43 -9.19 -8.14 -6.96
C HIS A 43 -9.43 -8.50 -5.49
N GLY A 44 -10.01 -7.60 -4.68
CA GLY A 44 -10.21 -7.75 -3.24
C GLY A 44 -10.89 -9.05 -2.77
N GLU A 45 -11.59 -9.76 -3.65
CA GLU A 45 -12.27 -11.03 -3.36
C GLU A 45 -11.39 -12.28 -3.57
N SER A 46 -10.23 -12.16 -4.22
CA SER A 46 -9.36 -13.33 -4.42
C SER A 46 -8.47 -13.59 -3.20
N GLU A 47 -8.61 -14.79 -2.63
CA GLU A 47 -7.79 -15.29 -1.53
C GLU A 47 -6.27 -15.18 -1.80
N LYS A 48 -5.85 -15.30 -3.07
CA LYS A 48 -4.45 -15.14 -3.46
C LYS A 48 -3.96 -13.70 -3.25
N GLN A 49 -4.78 -12.70 -3.58
CA GLN A 49 -4.39 -11.30 -3.47
C GLN A 49 -4.40 -10.84 -2.01
N ARG A 50 -5.37 -11.32 -1.22
CA ARG A 50 -5.39 -11.13 0.24
C ARG A 50 -4.11 -11.65 0.89
N ARG A 51 -3.65 -12.85 0.50
CA ARG A 51 -2.35 -13.39 0.96
C ARG A 51 -1.16 -12.54 0.54
N ASP A 52 -1.15 -12.02 -0.69
CA ASP A 52 -0.07 -11.14 -1.15
C ASP A 52 -0.01 -9.84 -0.34
N VAL A 53 -1.16 -9.21 -0.10
CA VAL A 53 -1.24 -8.00 0.74
C VAL A 53 -0.79 -8.31 2.17
N LEU A 54 -1.27 -9.41 2.74
CA LEU A 54 -0.89 -9.83 4.09
C LEU A 54 0.63 -10.10 4.21
N ALA A 55 1.25 -10.68 3.17
CA ALA A 55 2.69 -10.86 3.11
C ALA A 55 3.44 -9.51 3.09
N ILE A 56 2.97 -8.55 2.30
CA ILE A 56 3.57 -7.20 2.25
C ILE A 56 3.47 -6.52 3.62
N LEU A 57 2.29 -6.54 4.25
CA LEU A 57 2.07 -5.96 5.58
C LEU A 57 3.00 -6.58 6.63
N LYS A 58 3.17 -7.91 6.62
CA LYS A 58 4.02 -8.63 7.56
C LYS A 58 5.52 -8.41 7.34
N VAL A 59 5.96 -8.19 6.11
CA VAL A 59 7.37 -8.03 5.77
C VAL A 59 7.82 -6.58 5.93
N GLN A 60 6.99 -5.62 5.53
CA GLN A 60 7.36 -4.20 5.52
C GLN A 60 7.01 -3.49 6.83
N GLN A 61 5.95 -3.90 7.54
CA GLN A 61 5.54 -3.38 8.86
C GLN A 61 5.72 -1.86 9.03
N ASP A 62 6.66 -1.44 9.88
CA ASP A 62 6.98 -0.06 10.24
C ASP A 62 7.50 0.79 9.08
N ALA A 63 8.00 0.17 8.01
CA ALA A 63 8.44 0.86 6.80
C ALA A 63 7.29 1.30 5.88
N LEU A 64 6.05 0.90 6.19
CA LEU A 64 4.84 1.32 5.48
C LEU A 64 4.31 2.63 6.03
N ASP A 65 3.88 3.49 5.12
CA ASP A 65 3.09 4.68 5.43
C ASP A 65 1.60 4.31 5.53
N TYR A 66 1.16 3.94 6.74
CA TYR A 66 -0.22 3.55 6.98
C TYR A 66 -1.18 4.73 6.85
N VAL A 67 -0.75 5.96 7.12
CA VAL A 67 -1.59 7.15 6.95
C VAL A 67 -1.97 7.33 5.49
N TYR A 68 -0.99 7.24 4.59
CA TYR A 68 -1.23 7.28 3.14
C TYR A 68 -2.11 6.12 2.68
N MET A 69 -1.86 4.90 3.16
CA MET A 69 -2.66 3.74 2.79
C MET A 69 -4.13 3.91 3.18
N TYR A 70 -4.41 4.36 4.41
CA TYR A 70 -5.79 4.57 4.86
C TYR A 70 -6.45 5.80 4.21
N GLN A 71 -5.69 6.82 3.83
CA GLN A 71 -6.23 7.94 3.05
C GLN A 71 -6.84 7.46 1.73
N TRP A 72 -6.12 6.60 0.99
CA TRP A 72 -6.63 6.06 -0.27
C TRP A 72 -7.60 4.91 -0.11
N ALA A 73 -7.45 4.10 0.95
CA ALA A 73 -8.44 3.09 1.29
C ALA A 73 -9.81 3.75 1.51
N ALA A 74 -9.87 4.90 2.18
CA ALA A 74 -11.10 5.64 2.39
C ALA A 74 -11.70 6.17 1.10
N GLU A 75 -10.87 6.73 0.20
CA GLU A 75 -11.34 7.21 -1.10
C GLU A 75 -11.90 6.08 -1.98
N PHE A 76 -11.41 4.85 -1.81
CA PHE A 76 -11.84 3.69 -2.59
C PHE A 76 -12.83 2.76 -1.87
N GLY A 77 -13.21 3.05 -0.61
CA GLY A 77 -14.08 2.19 0.19
C GLY A 77 -13.45 0.83 0.56
N LEU A 78 -12.14 0.81 0.79
CA LEU A 78 -11.34 -0.38 1.08
C LEU A 78 -10.92 -0.47 2.56
N ASP A 79 -11.36 0.47 3.40
CA ASP A 79 -10.94 0.56 4.82
C ASP A 79 -11.19 -0.72 5.58
N GLU A 80 -12.40 -1.28 5.47
CA GLU A 80 -12.79 -2.49 6.18
C GLU A 80 -11.90 -3.69 5.81
N VAL A 81 -11.57 -3.82 4.52
CA VAL A 81 -10.70 -4.89 4.03
C VAL A 81 -9.26 -4.67 4.50
N LEU A 82 -8.80 -3.41 4.52
CA LEU A 82 -7.46 -3.08 4.98
C LEU A 82 -7.31 -3.29 6.50
N ASP A 83 -8.33 -2.95 7.29
CA ASP A 83 -8.41 -3.23 8.73
C ASP A 83 -8.36 -4.74 8.99
N GLU A 84 -9.18 -5.53 8.28
CA GLU A 84 -9.19 -6.99 8.40
C GLU A 84 -7.79 -7.59 8.16
N LEU A 85 -7.12 -7.16 7.09
CA LEU A 85 -5.79 -7.65 6.73
C LEU A 85 -4.70 -7.15 7.67
N ALA A 86 -4.81 -5.94 8.18
CA ALA A 86 -3.87 -5.39 9.15
C ALA A 86 -4.01 -6.06 10.54
N ILE A 87 -5.23 -6.45 10.95
CA ILE A 87 -5.48 -7.32 12.11
C ILE A 87 -4.81 -8.68 11.89
N ALA A 88 -5.09 -9.33 10.75
CA ALA A 88 -4.53 -10.64 10.43
C ALA A 88 -3.00 -10.62 10.26
N ALA A 89 -2.43 -9.48 9.88
CA ALA A 89 -0.99 -9.26 9.82
C ALA A 89 -0.36 -8.95 11.19
N GLY A 90 -1.16 -8.61 12.19
CA GLY A 90 -0.69 -8.21 13.52
C GLY A 90 -0.08 -6.80 13.56
N VAL A 91 -0.40 -5.94 12.59
CA VAL A 91 0.19 -4.60 12.44
C VAL A 91 -0.76 -3.48 12.86
N MET A 92 -1.97 -3.78 13.35
CA MET A 92 -2.94 -2.75 13.76
C MET A 92 -2.41 -1.77 14.79
N ALA A 93 -1.56 -2.22 15.71
CA ALA A 93 -0.95 -1.31 16.68
C ALA A 93 -0.10 -0.22 15.99
N LEU A 94 0.61 -0.57 14.90
CA LEU A 94 1.38 0.37 14.09
C LEU A 94 0.47 1.32 13.31
N VAL A 95 -0.63 0.79 12.76
CA VAL A 95 -1.65 1.59 12.07
C VAL A 95 -2.20 2.65 13.01
N THR A 96 -2.65 2.26 14.21
CA THR A 96 -3.19 3.18 15.21
C THR A 96 -2.14 4.19 15.66
N ALA A 97 -0.92 3.73 15.98
CA ALA A 97 0.16 4.60 16.43
C ALA A 97 0.53 5.66 15.40
N GLN A 98 0.65 5.28 14.11
CA GLN A 98 0.91 6.24 13.05
C GLN A 98 -0.26 7.21 12.90
N ARG A 99 -1.51 6.75 12.88
CA ARG A 99 -2.68 7.63 12.66
C ARG A 99 -2.91 8.65 13.78
N THR A 100 -2.68 8.28 15.05
CA THR A 100 -2.80 9.21 16.19
C THR A 100 -1.67 10.24 16.22
N ALA A 101 -0.51 9.97 15.61
CA ALA A 101 0.60 10.92 15.55
C ALA A 101 0.38 12.10 14.58
N PHE A 102 -0.67 12.07 13.76
CA PHE A 102 -1.02 13.13 12.81
C PHE A 102 -2.30 13.90 13.19
N GLU A 103 -2.90 13.62 14.36
CA GLU A 103 -3.98 14.40 14.99
C GLU A 103 -3.43 15.39 16.02
#